data_AF-I3V3N7-F1
#
_entry.id   AF-I3V3N7-F1
#
_cell.length_a   1.000
_cell.length_b   1.000
_cell.length_c   1.000
_cell.angle_alpha   90.00
_cell.angle_beta   90.00
_cell.angle_gamma   90.00
#
_symmetry.space_group_name_H-M   'P 1'
#
loop_
_entity.id
_entity.type
_entity.pdbx_description
1 polymer ?
#
loop_
_entity_poly.entity_id
_entity_poly.type
_entity_poly.pdbx_seq_one_letter_code
_entity_poly.pdbx_strand_id
1 'polypeptide(L)'
;MDIGDVPAWIALVLSVVTLVAQNKQSKRSAADQANLASQAARDREDLKNSAKEELAKVNRKLRLEKITQDLDELLAVTLQYWTSDGREGATSALMLKVKVKDLSARCLEYRSFLWDRAGEDFSLIRRHITGGHFEVLSRAALSPNDPFIGTASRLISDFRVNVRRATDRLDSLI
;
A
#
# COMPACT_ATOMS: atom_id res chain seq x y z
N MET A 1 -40.44 -72.40 -38.22
CA MET A 1 -40.40 -71.42 -37.10
C MET A 1 -38.95 -71.13 -36.84
N ASP A 2 -38.46 -70.02 -37.38
CA ASP A 2 -37.07 -69.58 -37.28
C ASP A 2 -36.77 -69.14 -35.85
N ILE A 3 -36.03 -69.98 -35.11
CA ILE A 3 -35.57 -69.69 -33.73
C ILE A 3 -34.22 -68.94 -33.76
N GLY A 4 -33.77 -68.51 -34.94
CA GLY A 4 -32.48 -67.84 -35.14
C GLY A 4 -32.41 -66.37 -34.68
N ASP A 5 -33.55 -65.73 -34.35
CA ASP A 5 -33.62 -64.27 -34.20
C ASP A 5 -33.65 -63.78 -32.74
N VAL A 6 -33.83 -64.69 -31.77
CA VAL A 6 -33.80 -64.38 -30.33
C VAL A 6 -32.45 -63.81 -29.86
N PRO A 7 -31.28 -64.32 -30.32
CA PRO A 7 -29.98 -63.76 -29.92
C PRO A 7 -29.74 -62.34 -30.47
N ALA A 8 -30.29 -62.05 -31.66
CA ALA A 8 -30.10 -60.77 -32.33
C ALA A 8 -30.84 -59.62 -31.63
N TRP A 9 -32.07 -59.88 -31.16
CA TRP A 9 -32.86 -58.86 -30.44
C TRP A 9 -32.27 -58.54 -29.06
N ILE A 10 -31.72 -59.53 -28.37
CA ILE A 10 -31.03 -59.33 -27.09
C ILE A 10 -29.76 -58.50 -27.29
N ALA A 11 -28.97 -58.79 -28.33
CA ALA A 11 -27.79 -58.01 -28.67
C ALA A 11 -28.14 -56.55 -29.01
N LEU A 12 -29.27 -56.32 -29.69
CA LEU A 12 -29.74 -54.99 -30.05
C LEU A 12 -30.18 -54.19 -28.80
N VAL A 13 -30.87 -54.82 -27.85
CA VAL A 13 -31.24 -54.18 -26.57
C VAL A 13 -29.99 -53.82 -25.74
N LEU A 14 -29.01 -54.73 -25.64
CA LEU A 14 -27.75 -54.46 -24.94
C LEU A 14 -26.95 -53.32 -25.59
N SER A 15 -26.94 -53.26 -26.92
CA SER A 15 -26.34 -52.17 -27.71
C SER A 15 -26.98 -50.82 -27.39
N VAL A 16 -28.31 -50.74 -27.38
CA VAL A 16 -29.03 -49.49 -27.07
C VAL A 16 -28.79 -49.06 -25.61
N VAL A 17 -28.80 -50.00 -24.67
CA VAL A 17 -28.56 -49.72 -23.24
C VAL A 17 -27.14 -49.23 -23.00
N THR A 18 -26.13 -49.87 -23.62
CA THR A 18 -24.74 -49.44 -23.52
C THR A 18 -24.51 -48.08 -24.15
N LEU A 19 -25.14 -47.79 -25.29
CA LEU A 19 -25.05 -46.49 -25.95
C LEU A 19 -25.67 -45.37 -25.11
N VAL A 20 -26.82 -45.61 -24.48
CA VAL A 20 -27.44 -44.66 -23.53
C VAL A 20 -26.59 -44.45 -22.28
N ALA A 21 -26.00 -45.52 -21.74
CA ALA A 21 -25.13 -45.45 -20.57
C ALA A 21 -23.84 -44.65 -20.86
N GLN A 22 -23.17 -44.93 -21.99
CA GLN A 22 -21.99 -44.20 -22.44
C GLN A 22 -22.29 -42.71 -22.65
N ASN A 23 -23.44 -42.39 -23.26
CA ASN A 23 -23.83 -41.00 -23.52
C ASN A 23 -24.21 -40.23 -22.23
N LYS A 24 -24.71 -40.93 -21.20
CA LYS A 24 -24.94 -40.34 -19.87
C LYS A 24 -23.64 -40.13 -19.11
N GLN A 25 -22.69 -41.05 -19.25
CA GLN A 25 -21.37 -40.98 -18.62
C GLN A 25 -20.49 -39.89 -19.25
N SER A 26 -20.52 -39.73 -20.58
CA SER A 26 -19.81 -38.66 -21.30
C SER A 26 -20.32 -37.26 -20.93
N LYS A 27 -21.65 -37.10 -20.78
CA LYS A 27 -22.25 -35.85 -20.29
C LYS A 27 -21.85 -35.52 -18.86
N ARG A 28 -21.77 -36.51 -17.98
CA ARG A 28 -21.29 -36.34 -16.61
C ARG A 28 -19.82 -35.96 -16.57
N SER A 29 -18.95 -36.67 -17.30
CA SER A 29 -17.52 -36.33 -17.36
C SER A 29 -17.26 -34.94 -17.94
N ALA A 30 -18.04 -34.52 -18.96
CA ALA A 30 -17.94 -33.17 -19.50
C ALA A 30 -18.38 -32.09 -18.50
N ALA A 31 -19.44 -32.36 -17.72
CA ALA A 31 -19.88 -31.46 -16.64
C ALA A 31 -18.85 -31.39 -15.50
N ASP A 32 -18.25 -32.52 -15.13
CA ASP A 32 -17.20 -32.58 -14.10
C ASP A 32 -15.94 -31.82 -14.56
N GLN A 33 -15.52 -31.98 -15.82
CA GLN A 33 -14.42 -31.21 -16.41
C GLN A 33 -14.73 -29.71 -16.48
N ALA A 34 -15.96 -29.32 -16.83
CA ALA A 34 -16.37 -27.92 -16.83
C ALA A 34 -16.36 -27.31 -15.42
N ASN A 35 -16.81 -28.06 -14.40
CA ASN A 35 -16.76 -27.63 -13.00
C ASN A 35 -15.32 -27.47 -12.52
N LEU A 36 -14.43 -28.41 -12.81
CA LEU A 36 -13.01 -28.33 -12.49
C LEU A 36 -12.33 -27.14 -13.17
N ALA A 37 -12.62 -26.89 -14.44
CA ALA A 37 -12.11 -25.72 -15.17
C ALA A 37 -12.62 -24.41 -14.55
N SER A 38 -13.88 -24.37 -14.12
CA SER A 38 -14.47 -23.19 -13.46
C SER A 38 -13.87 -22.93 -12.07
N GLN A 39 -13.58 -23.99 -11.30
CA GLN A 39 -12.89 -23.89 -10.01
C GLN A 39 -11.45 -23.42 -10.19
N ALA A 40 -10.70 -24.02 -11.12
CA ALA A 40 -9.33 -23.59 -11.42
C ALA A 40 -9.27 -22.13 -11.92
N ALA A 41 -10.28 -21.66 -12.64
CA ALA A 41 -10.38 -20.25 -13.05
C ALA A 41 -10.61 -19.33 -11.85
N ARG A 42 -11.48 -19.70 -10.91
CA ARG A 42 -11.72 -18.96 -9.66
C ARG A 42 -10.48 -18.92 -8.77
N ASP A 43 -9.84 -20.07 -8.55
CA ASP A 43 -8.61 -20.16 -7.76
C ASP A 43 -7.51 -19.27 -8.34
N ARG A 44 -7.41 -19.20 -9.68
CA ARG A 44 -6.46 -18.31 -10.36
C ARG A 44 -6.80 -16.83 -10.18
N GLU A 45 -8.08 -16.46 -10.17
CA GLU A 45 -8.52 -15.09 -9.89
C GLU A 45 -8.26 -14.71 -8.44
N ASP A 46 -8.54 -15.61 -7.49
CA ASP A 46 -8.30 -15.41 -6.06
C ASP A 46 -6.80 -15.25 -5.76
N LEU A 47 -5.95 -16.10 -6.35
CA LEU A 47 -4.49 -15.96 -6.27
C LEU A 47 -4.00 -14.62 -6.83
N LYS A 48 -4.59 -14.16 -7.95
CA LYS A 48 -4.23 -12.88 -8.56
C LYS A 48 -4.67 -11.70 -7.70
N ASN A 49 -5.83 -11.78 -7.06
CA ASN A 49 -6.32 -10.74 -6.16
C ASN A 49 -5.48 -10.68 -4.88
N SER A 50 -5.19 -11.83 -4.27
CA SER A 50 -4.27 -11.93 -3.13
C SER A 50 -2.88 -11.35 -3.45
N ALA A 51 -2.29 -11.71 -4.60
CA ALA A 51 -0.99 -11.17 -5.00
C ALA A 51 -1.00 -9.64 -5.19
N LYS A 52 -2.10 -9.08 -5.71
CA LYS A 52 -2.27 -7.62 -5.84
C LYS A 52 -2.39 -6.94 -4.49
N GLU A 53 -3.10 -7.53 -3.54
CA GLU A 53 -3.27 -7.01 -2.19
C GLU A 53 -1.93 -7.00 -1.44
N GLU A 54 -1.17 -8.09 -1.51
CA GLU A 54 0.18 -8.17 -0.95
C GLU A 54 1.11 -7.13 -1.57
N LEU A 55 1.09 -6.98 -2.91
CA LEU A 55 1.89 -5.96 -3.59
C LEU A 55 1.49 -4.54 -3.16
N ALA A 56 0.19 -4.28 -2.97
CA ALA A 56 -0.30 -2.99 -2.49
C ALA A 56 0.16 -2.72 -1.05
N LYS A 57 0.15 -3.75 -0.20
CA LYS A 57 0.63 -3.69 1.19
C LYS A 57 2.13 -3.38 1.26
N VAL A 58 2.95 -4.10 0.49
CA VAL A 58 4.40 -3.85 0.39
C VAL A 58 4.67 -2.42 -0.09
N ASN A 59 3.96 -1.95 -1.12
CA ASN A 59 4.09 -0.57 -1.61
C ASN A 59 3.72 0.47 -0.54
N ARG A 60 2.66 0.24 0.24
CA ARG A 60 2.29 1.14 1.35
C ARG A 60 3.39 1.18 2.42
N LYS A 61 3.97 0.04 2.76
CA LYS A 61 5.09 -0.05 3.72
C LYS A 61 6.31 0.75 3.26
N LEU A 62 6.73 0.57 2.00
CA LEU A 62 7.82 1.34 1.41
C LEU A 62 7.56 2.86 1.43
N ARG A 63 6.32 3.28 1.20
CA ARG A 63 5.93 4.71 1.28
C ARG A 63 6.06 5.26 2.70
N LEU A 64 5.67 4.49 3.73
CA LEU A 64 5.81 4.89 5.14
C LEU A 64 7.28 4.93 5.59
N GLU A 65 8.09 3.97 5.15
CA GLU A 65 9.55 3.98 5.39
C GLU A 65 10.18 5.22 4.75
N LYS A 66 9.77 5.57 3.52
CA LYS A 66 10.26 6.77 2.86
C LYS A 66 9.84 8.06 3.58
N ILE A 67 8.62 8.14 4.11
CA ILE A 67 8.20 9.25 4.97
C ILE A 67 9.12 9.37 6.18
N THR A 68 9.46 8.26 6.83
CA THR A 68 10.35 8.26 8.00
C THR A 68 11.72 8.84 7.66
N GLN A 69 12.32 8.41 6.55
CA GLN A 69 13.59 8.95 6.05
C GLN A 69 13.48 10.45 5.73
N ASP A 70 12.42 10.86 5.04
CA ASP A 70 12.21 12.26 4.67
C ASP A 70 11.97 13.17 5.89
N LEU A 71 11.45 12.63 7.01
CA LEU A 71 11.33 13.35 8.29
C LEU A 71 12.69 13.57 8.96
N ASP A 72 13.58 12.57 8.92
CA ASP A 72 14.96 12.73 9.44
C ASP A 72 15.74 13.74 8.59
N GLU A 73 15.57 13.70 7.25
CA GLU A 73 16.11 14.71 6.34
C GLU A 73 15.51 16.09 6.60
N LEU A 74 14.20 16.18 6.86
CA LEU A 74 13.53 17.45 7.20
C LEU A 74 14.12 18.06 8.47
N LEU A 75 14.36 17.24 9.50
CA LEU A 75 15.00 17.71 10.73
C LEU A 75 16.43 18.20 10.45
N ALA A 76 17.22 17.45 9.69
CA ALA A 76 18.58 17.84 9.34
C ALA A 76 18.63 19.19 8.60
N VAL A 77 17.78 19.38 7.58
CA VAL A 77 17.68 20.64 6.83
C VAL A 77 17.16 21.78 7.72
N THR A 78 16.25 21.48 8.64
CA THR A 78 15.74 22.45 9.63
C THR A 78 16.88 22.93 10.53
N LEU A 79 17.67 22.00 11.10
CA LEU A 79 18.83 22.33 11.90
C LEU A 79 19.80 23.20 11.11
N GLN A 80 20.21 22.75 9.93
CA GLN A 80 21.14 23.47 9.07
C GLN A 80 20.64 24.88 8.76
N TYR A 81 19.37 25.04 8.37
CA TYR A 81 18.82 26.35 8.07
C TYR A 81 18.84 27.26 9.30
N TRP A 82 18.29 26.81 10.42
CA TRP A 82 18.08 27.67 11.59
C TRP A 82 19.36 27.93 12.39
N THR A 83 20.38 27.07 12.34
CA THR A 83 21.68 27.31 12.97
C THR A 83 22.66 28.11 12.10
N SER A 84 22.35 28.31 10.82
CA SER A 84 23.10 29.23 9.94
C SER A 84 22.49 30.62 9.96
N ASP A 85 23.28 31.64 9.64
CA ASP A 85 22.76 32.99 9.46
C ASP A 85 21.87 33.10 8.23
N GLY A 86 20.93 34.05 8.25
CA GLY A 86 19.92 34.25 7.20
C GLY A 86 20.49 34.46 5.79
N ARG A 87 21.72 34.97 5.66
CA ARG A 87 22.41 35.16 4.37
C ARG A 87 23.00 33.88 3.80
N GLU A 88 23.43 32.96 4.64
CA GLU A 88 24.09 31.70 4.24
C GLU A 88 23.08 30.56 4.06
N GLY A 89 21.91 30.66 4.71
CA GLY A 89 20.87 29.62 4.71
C GLY A 89 19.99 29.54 3.45
N ALA A 90 20.28 30.26 2.36
CA ALA A 90 19.37 30.32 1.20
C ALA A 90 19.09 28.94 0.57
N THR A 91 20.12 28.10 0.41
CA THR A 91 19.98 26.75 -0.12
C THR A 91 19.15 25.86 0.81
N SER A 92 19.42 25.91 2.11
CA SER A 92 18.68 25.13 3.11
C SER A 92 17.23 25.60 3.22
N ALA A 93 16.95 26.92 3.05
CA ALA A 93 15.59 27.45 2.99
C ALA A 93 14.81 26.86 1.80
N LEU A 94 15.42 26.83 0.62
CA LEU A 94 14.81 26.24 -0.57
C LEU A 94 14.53 24.74 -0.37
N MET A 95 15.52 23.99 0.14
CA MET A 95 15.35 22.57 0.43
C MET A 95 14.23 22.34 1.45
N LEU A 96 14.17 23.16 2.50
CA LEU A 96 13.14 23.07 3.53
C LEU A 96 11.75 23.27 2.94
N LYS A 97 11.59 24.29 2.08
CA LYS A 97 10.35 24.59 1.38
C LYS A 97 9.90 23.43 0.49
N VAL A 98 10.82 22.85 -0.27
CA VAL A 98 10.54 21.69 -1.15
C VAL A 98 10.10 20.49 -0.32
N LYS A 99 10.86 20.13 0.73
CA LYS A 99 10.57 18.99 1.61
C LYS A 99 9.22 19.14 2.33
N VAL A 100 8.95 20.32 2.87
CA VAL A 100 7.67 20.62 3.53
C VAL A 100 6.50 20.50 2.56
N LYS A 101 6.63 21.03 1.34
CA LYS A 101 5.57 20.94 0.33
C LYS A 101 5.29 19.49 -0.06
N ASP A 102 6.35 18.73 -0.32
CA ASP A 102 6.28 17.33 -0.73
C ASP A 102 5.68 16.44 0.37
N LEU A 103 6.19 16.51 1.59
CA LEU A 103 5.63 15.78 2.74
C LEU A 103 4.16 16.16 3.00
N SER A 104 3.81 17.44 2.88
CA SER A 104 2.42 17.89 3.03
C SER A 104 1.51 17.28 1.96
N ALA A 105 1.97 17.16 0.71
CA ALA A 105 1.20 16.54 -0.36
C ALA A 105 1.01 15.03 -0.10
N ARG A 106 2.08 14.33 0.30
CA ARG A 106 2.02 12.90 0.62
C ARG A 106 1.13 12.59 1.82
N CYS A 107 1.08 13.47 2.83
CA CYS A 107 0.15 13.31 3.96
C CYS A 107 -1.32 13.32 3.52
N LEU A 108 -1.65 14.06 2.45
CA LEU A 108 -2.99 14.06 1.86
C LEU A 108 -3.22 12.84 0.97
N GLU A 109 -2.25 12.50 0.12
CA GLU A 109 -2.35 11.36 -0.81
C GLU A 109 -2.47 10.03 -0.06
N TYR A 110 -1.70 9.86 1.01
CA TYR A 110 -1.61 8.61 1.76
C TYR A 110 -2.60 8.52 2.92
N ARG A 111 -3.57 9.44 2.99
CA ARG A 111 -4.58 9.49 4.05
C ARG A 111 -5.28 8.14 4.30
N SER A 112 -5.49 7.34 3.25
CA SER A 112 -6.17 6.05 3.33
C SER A 112 -5.42 4.98 4.15
N PHE A 113 -4.10 5.10 4.31
CA PHE A 113 -3.29 4.17 5.10
C PHE A 113 -2.39 4.86 6.13
N LEU A 114 -2.45 6.20 6.22
CA LEU A 114 -2.05 6.97 7.38
C LEU A 114 -3.23 7.08 8.37
N TRP A 115 -3.30 8.18 9.12
CA TRP A 115 -4.44 8.55 9.94
C TRP A 115 -5.13 9.78 9.38
N ASP A 116 -6.42 9.93 9.67
CA ASP A 116 -7.27 11.00 9.10
C ASP A 116 -6.71 12.42 9.27
N ARG A 117 -6.01 12.66 10.37
CA ARG A 117 -5.45 13.97 10.72
C ARG A 117 -3.97 14.13 10.37
N ALA A 118 -3.38 13.23 9.58
CA ALA A 118 -1.95 13.30 9.26
C ALA A 118 -1.54 14.64 8.63
N GLY A 119 -2.36 15.19 7.73
CA GLY A 119 -2.12 16.51 7.15
C GLY A 119 -2.21 17.66 8.16
N GLU A 120 -3.12 17.58 9.13
CA GLU A 120 -3.26 18.57 10.19
C GLU A 120 -2.08 18.54 11.15
N ASP A 121 -1.66 17.34 11.56
CA ASP A 121 -0.50 17.13 12.45
C ASP A 121 0.79 17.60 11.76
N PHE A 122 0.97 17.29 10.48
CA PHE A 122 2.12 17.78 9.72
C PHE A 122 2.08 19.29 9.52
N SER A 123 0.89 19.90 9.45
CA SER A 123 0.74 21.35 9.37
C SER A 123 1.29 22.08 10.60
N LEU A 124 1.30 21.43 11.78
CA LEU A 124 1.93 21.98 12.98
C LEU A 124 3.45 22.04 12.83
N ILE A 125 4.07 20.97 12.33
CA ILE A 125 5.51 20.93 12.01
C ILE A 125 5.85 22.02 11.00
N ARG A 126 5.09 22.09 9.90
CA ARG A 126 5.26 23.12 8.87
C ARG A 126 5.20 24.52 9.47
N ARG A 127 4.13 24.84 10.21
CA ARG A 127 3.94 26.18 10.79
C ARG A 127 5.07 26.55 11.75
N HIS A 128 5.56 25.59 12.52
CA HIS A 128 6.69 25.81 13.42
C HIS A 128 7.98 26.11 12.64
N ILE A 129 8.30 25.27 11.65
CA ILE A 129 9.60 25.30 10.95
C ILE A 129 9.68 26.37 9.85
N THR A 130 8.56 26.73 9.23
CA THR A 130 8.50 27.76 8.17
C THR A 130 7.77 29.02 8.63
N GLY A 131 7.53 29.18 9.93
CA GLY A 131 6.89 30.37 10.51
C GLY A 131 7.88 31.50 10.84
N GLY A 132 7.35 32.64 11.26
CA GLY A 132 8.13 33.74 11.84
C GLY A 132 9.16 34.34 10.89
N HIS A 133 10.45 34.13 11.19
CA HIS A 133 11.60 34.70 10.46
C HIS A 133 12.13 33.78 9.33
N PHE A 134 11.30 32.87 8.82
CA PHE A 134 11.65 32.04 7.68
C PHE A 134 11.87 32.91 6.42
N GLU A 135 12.91 32.60 5.65
CA GLU A 135 13.39 33.37 4.49
C GLU A 135 13.80 34.84 4.81
N VAL A 136 13.99 35.20 6.08
CA VAL A 136 14.46 36.55 6.48
C VAL A 136 15.98 36.64 6.46
N LEU A 137 16.53 37.52 5.63
CA LEU A 137 17.98 37.70 5.44
C LEU A 137 18.71 38.23 6.68
N SER A 138 18.04 39.02 7.52
CA SER A 138 18.61 39.62 8.74
C SER A 138 18.48 38.73 9.98
N ARG A 139 17.99 37.50 9.84
CA ARG A 139 17.83 36.58 10.95
C ARG A 139 19.20 36.10 11.44
N ALA A 140 19.42 36.16 12.75
CA ALA A 140 20.57 35.56 13.40
C ALA A 140 20.47 34.03 13.44
N ALA A 141 21.62 33.36 13.37
CA ALA A 141 21.76 31.96 13.69
C ALA A 141 21.21 31.65 15.10
N LEU A 142 20.39 30.60 15.20
CA LEU A 142 19.95 30.08 16.49
C LEU A 142 21.03 29.17 17.08
N SER A 143 21.10 29.14 18.41
CA SER A 143 21.93 28.16 19.12
C SER A 143 21.38 26.75 18.87
N PRO A 144 22.23 25.70 18.80
CA PRO A 144 21.76 24.31 18.75
C PRO A 144 20.85 23.92 19.93
N ASN A 145 21.01 24.59 21.08
CA ASN A 145 20.21 24.36 22.29
C ASN A 145 18.97 25.27 22.38
N ASP A 146 18.65 26.01 21.31
CA ASP A 146 17.50 26.90 21.28
C ASP A 146 16.18 26.12 21.47
N PRO A 147 15.23 26.60 22.30
CA PRO A 147 13.93 25.97 22.49
C PRO A 147 13.15 25.71 21.19
N PHE A 148 13.36 26.54 20.16
CA PHE A 148 12.80 26.36 18.84
C PHE A 148 13.22 25.02 18.21
N ILE A 149 14.51 24.69 18.29
CA ILE A 149 15.12 23.47 17.76
C ILE A 149 14.64 22.25 18.54
N GLY A 150 14.59 22.35 19.87
CA GLY A 150 14.03 21.30 20.72
C GLY A 150 12.56 21.01 20.39
N THR A 151 11.77 22.06 20.16
CA THR A 151 10.35 21.92 19.79
C THR A 151 10.18 21.30 18.40
N ALA A 152 10.97 21.73 17.41
CA ALA A 152 10.96 21.13 16.08
C ALA A 152 11.29 19.63 16.12
N SER A 153 12.35 19.27 16.85
CA SER A 153 12.77 17.87 17.04
C SER A 153 11.67 17.03 17.70
N ARG A 154 11.01 17.58 18.74
CA ARG A 154 9.90 16.91 19.42
C ARG A 154 8.72 16.68 18.48
N LEU A 155 8.27 17.70 17.76
CA LEU A 155 7.13 17.60 16.84
C LEU A 155 7.39 16.58 15.72
N ILE A 156 8.60 16.57 15.15
CA ILE A 156 9.00 15.58 14.13
C ILE A 156 9.05 14.16 14.74
N SER A 157 9.59 14.00 15.96
CA SER A 157 9.64 12.72 16.65
C SER A 157 8.23 12.18 16.96
N ASP A 158 7.32 13.04 17.44
CA ASP A 158 5.93 12.69 17.72
C ASP A 158 5.23 12.21 16.43
N PHE A 159 5.46 12.90 15.32
CA PHE A 159 4.92 12.50 14.01
C PHE A 159 5.51 11.18 13.53
N ARG A 160 6.81 10.95 13.72
CA ARG A 160 7.48 9.68 13.40
C ARG A 160 6.90 8.51 14.19
N VAL A 161 6.57 8.72 15.47
CA VAL A 161 5.88 7.70 16.28
C VAL A 161 4.51 7.36 15.67
N ASN A 162 3.77 8.34 15.18
CA ASN A 162 2.49 8.11 14.51
C ASN A 162 2.66 7.36 13.17
N VAL A 163 3.71 7.67 12.40
CA VAL A 163 4.06 6.91 11.19
C VAL A 163 4.36 5.45 11.53
N ARG A 164 5.13 5.19 12.60
CA ARG A 164 5.41 3.83 13.07
C ARG A 164 4.13 3.09 13.45
N ARG A 165 3.22 3.74 14.18
CA ARG A 165 1.91 3.16 14.51
C ARG A 165 1.08 2.84 13.26
N ALA A 166 1.17 3.67 12.21
CA ALA A 166 0.51 3.38 10.93
C ALA A 166 1.13 2.15 10.24
N THR A 167 2.46 2.00 10.31
CA THR A 167 3.16 0.80 9.84
C THR A 167 2.73 -0.46 10.61
N ASP A 168 2.70 -0.38 11.95
CA ASP A 168 2.31 -1.51 12.80
C ASP A 168 0.85 -1.94 12.51
N ARG A 169 -0.05 -1.00 12.22
CA ARG A 169 -1.43 -1.29 11.81
C ARG A 169 -1.52 -2.04 10.48
N LEU A 170 -0.65 -1.70 9.52
CA LEU A 170 -0.56 -2.43 8.26
C LEU A 170 -0.08 -3.87 8.48
N ASP A 171 0.85 -4.07 9.42
CA ASP A 171 1.35 -5.40 9.78
C ASP A 171 0.30 -6.21 10.57
N SER A 172 -0.58 -5.57 11.37
CA SER A 172 -1.63 -6.26 12.16
C SER A 172 -2.88 -6.68 11.40
N LEU A 173 -3.03 -6.28 10.13
CA LEU A 173 -4.12 -6.73 9.25
C LEU A 173 -3.88 -8.13 8.64
N ILE A 174 -3.08 -8.96 9.33
CA ILE A 174 -2.76 -10.37 9.03
C ILE A 174 -3.58 -11.24 9.98
#